data_AF-A0A7J9HDA4-F1
#
_entry.id   AF-A0A7J9HDA4-F1
#
_cell.length_a   1.000
_cell.length_b   1.000
_cell.length_c   1.000
_cell.angle_alpha   90.00
_cell.angle_beta   90.00
_cell.angle_gamma   90.00
#
_symmetry.space_group_name_H-M   'P 1'
#
loop_
_entity.id
_entity.type
_entity.pdbx_description
1 polymer ?
#
loop_
_entity_poly.entity_id
_entity_poly.type
_entity_poly.pdbx_seq_one_letter_code
_entity_poly.pdbx_strand_id
1 'polypeptide(L)'
;LKALNQNENDGNLTDNTCAQLVERSLDSFLEYIEKRAQLDISGLFSPSWNTALENSLLWITGCRPSPYIRLTYALCGSQVEYQLSEIIQGLARGNLGQILATQLRMINNLHIKTIEEEEKLSSQLAGLQENIADQPIAMVAKRMSRVGESSGNVDHALDELESSMANILQEADKLRLSTLKELLAILTPLQGVDFLVASKKLHLCMHKWGKTRDNRQGRR
;
A
#
# COMPACT_ATOMS: atom_id res chain seq x y z
N LEU A 1 4.75 -11.12 17.95
CA LEU A 1 3.54 -10.80 18.75
C LEU A 1 3.75 -10.81 20.27
N LYS A 2 4.89 -11.28 20.81
CA LYS A 2 5.23 -11.13 22.25
C LYS A 2 5.94 -9.81 22.62
N ALA A 3 6.23 -8.94 21.65
CA ALA A 3 6.94 -7.68 21.88
C ALA A 3 6.02 -6.45 22.10
N LEU A 4 4.70 -6.64 22.19
CA LEU A 4 3.74 -5.53 22.35
C LEU A 4 3.16 -5.40 23.77
N ASN A 5 3.58 -6.25 24.72
CA ASN A 5 3.05 -6.26 26.09
C ASN A 5 4.16 -6.25 27.16
N GLN A 6 5.17 -5.40 27.00
CA GLN A 6 6.11 -5.15 28.10
C GLN A 6 6.21 -3.66 28.39
N ASN A 7 5.54 -3.30 29.48
CA ASN A 7 5.83 -2.25 30.44
C ASN A 7 5.68 -0.80 29.98
N GLU A 8 4.70 -0.16 30.62
CA GLU A 8 4.74 1.24 31.06
C GLU A 8 6.14 1.56 31.60
N ASN A 9 6.99 2.11 30.74
CA ASN A 9 8.13 2.89 31.14
C ASN A 9 8.02 4.16 30.31
N ASP A 10 7.70 5.25 30.99
CA ASP A 10 7.63 6.62 30.49
C ASP A 10 9.05 7.13 30.11
N GLY A 11 9.72 6.37 29.25
CA GLY A 11 10.98 6.72 28.63
C GLY A 11 10.65 7.40 27.32
N ASN A 12 10.66 8.74 27.35
CA ASN A 12 10.53 9.60 26.18
C ASN A 12 11.33 8.98 25.01
N LEU A 13 10.66 8.51 23.95
CA LEU A 13 11.35 7.98 22.78
C LEU A 13 12.31 9.06 22.28
N THR A 14 13.60 8.75 22.24
CA THR A 14 14.56 9.73 21.73
C THR A 14 14.35 9.90 20.22
N ASP A 15 14.58 11.10 19.71
CA ASP A 15 14.44 11.40 18.29
C ASP A 15 15.29 10.46 17.41
N ASN A 16 16.47 10.05 17.92
CA ASN A 16 17.34 9.06 17.30
C ASN A 16 16.68 7.67 17.23
N THR A 17 16.05 7.20 18.32
CA THR A 17 15.30 5.94 18.31
C THR A 17 14.15 5.97 17.31
N CYS A 18 13.42 7.08 17.22
CA CYS A 18 12.35 7.25 16.22
C CYS A 18 12.90 7.19 14.79
N ALA A 19 14.02 7.88 14.53
CA ALA A 19 14.65 7.90 13.20
C ALA A 19 15.08 6.48 12.77
N GLN A 20 15.71 5.73 13.68
CA GLN A 20 16.10 4.33 13.43
C GLN A 20 14.88 3.43 13.15
N LEU A 21 13.74 3.65 13.83
CA LEU A 21 12.52 2.88 13.58
C LEU A 21 11.91 3.20 12.21
N VAL A 22 11.93 4.47 11.81
CA VAL A 22 11.49 4.92 10.47
C VAL A 22 12.35 4.26 9.39
N GLU A 23 13.67 4.31 9.52
CA GLU A 23 14.62 3.71 8.59
C GLU A 23 14.40 2.19 8.46
N ARG A 24 14.37 1.48 9.59
CA ARG A 24 14.12 0.02 9.61
C ARG A 24 12.78 -0.36 8.97
N SER A 25 11.76 0.49 9.10
CA SER A 25 10.46 0.25 8.49
C SER A 25 10.49 0.41 6.97
N LEU A 26 11.26 1.38 6.46
CA LEU A 26 11.51 1.54 5.03
C LEU A 26 12.30 0.36 4.47
N ASP A 27 13.37 -0.06 5.15
CA ASP A 27 14.17 -1.21 4.74
C ASP A 27 13.33 -2.49 4.69
N SER A 28 12.47 -2.70 5.69
CA SER A 28 11.54 -3.84 5.71
C SER A 28 10.56 -3.81 4.54
N PHE A 29 10.13 -2.62 4.11
CA PHE A 29 9.22 -2.46 2.98
C PHE A 29 9.94 -2.70 1.64
N LEU A 30 11.17 -2.21 1.50
CA LEU A 30 12.02 -2.48 0.34
C LEU A 30 12.30 -3.99 0.20
N GLU A 31 12.72 -4.64 1.29
CA GLU A 31 12.98 -6.08 1.31
C GLU A 31 11.71 -6.88 0.93
N TYR A 32 10.53 -6.43 1.37
CA TYR A 32 9.26 -7.02 0.96
C TYR A 32 9.02 -6.89 -0.55
N ILE A 33 9.23 -5.70 -1.13
CA ILE A 33 9.07 -5.45 -2.58
C ILE A 33 10.05 -6.32 -3.38
N GLU A 34 11.31 -6.40 -2.97
CA GLU A 34 12.34 -7.20 -3.65
C GLU A 34 12.02 -8.70 -3.63
N LYS A 35 11.56 -9.21 -2.47
CA LYS A 35 11.17 -10.62 -2.34
C LYS A 35 9.94 -10.96 -3.17
N ARG A 36 8.92 -10.10 -3.17
CA ARG A 36 7.69 -10.38 -3.91
C ARG A 36 7.88 -10.30 -5.43
N ALA A 37 8.89 -9.58 -5.92
CA ALA A 37 9.20 -9.52 -7.35
C ALA A 37 9.64 -10.87 -7.93
N GLN A 38 10.01 -11.84 -7.09
CA GLN A 38 10.37 -13.21 -7.49
C GLN A 38 9.17 -14.17 -7.53
N LEU A 39 7.98 -13.71 -7.13
CA LEU A 39 6.77 -14.53 -7.11
C LEU A 39 6.05 -14.48 -8.46
N ASP A 40 5.23 -15.49 -8.69
CA ASP A 40 4.34 -15.56 -9.85
C ASP A 40 3.44 -14.32 -9.94
N ILE A 41 3.46 -13.64 -11.09
CA ILE A 41 2.74 -12.40 -11.34
C ILE A 41 1.24 -12.63 -11.23
N SER A 42 0.74 -13.68 -11.87
CA SER A 42 -0.69 -14.03 -11.86
C SER A 42 -1.20 -14.26 -10.43
N GLY A 43 -0.43 -14.98 -9.60
CA GLY A 43 -0.70 -15.17 -8.18
C GLY A 43 -0.67 -13.89 -7.33
N LEU A 44 0.10 -12.87 -7.72
CA LEU A 44 0.13 -11.58 -7.01
C LEU A 44 -1.08 -10.70 -7.29
N PHE A 45 -1.69 -10.81 -8.48
CA PHE A 45 -2.93 -10.11 -8.81
C PHE A 45 -4.17 -10.72 -8.15
N SER A 46 -4.08 -11.97 -7.69
CA SER A 46 -5.14 -12.66 -6.94
C SER A 46 -4.55 -13.47 -5.78
N PRO A 47 -4.01 -12.80 -4.75
CA PRO A 47 -3.31 -13.47 -3.67
C PRO A 47 -4.25 -14.34 -2.85
N SER A 48 -3.91 -15.63 -2.75
CA SER A 48 -4.72 -16.63 -2.05
C SER A 48 -4.68 -16.49 -0.52
N TRP A 49 -3.73 -15.72 0.02
CA TRP A 49 -3.58 -15.47 1.46
C TRP A 49 -4.41 -14.27 1.96
N ASN A 50 -5.02 -13.51 1.05
CA ASN A 50 -5.89 -12.39 1.39
C ASN A 50 -7.34 -12.85 1.62
N THR A 51 -8.04 -12.10 2.44
CA THR A 51 -9.51 -12.16 2.60
C THR A 51 -10.21 -11.55 1.39
N ALA A 52 -11.50 -11.83 1.20
CA ALA A 52 -12.28 -11.24 0.12
C ALA A 52 -12.32 -9.70 0.21
N LEU A 53 -12.34 -9.17 1.44
CA LEU A 53 -12.27 -7.73 1.69
C LEU A 53 -10.93 -7.13 1.25
N GLU A 54 -9.81 -7.76 1.63
CA GLU A 54 -8.48 -7.30 1.22
C GLU A 54 -8.32 -7.33 -0.30
N ASN A 55 -8.79 -8.40 -0.97
CA ASN A 55 -8.76 -8.50 -2.42
C ASN A 55 -9.59 -7.42 -3.12
N SER A 56 -10.73 -7.03 -2.55
CA SER A 56 -11.56 -5.94 -3.10
C SER A 56 -10.91 -4.55 -3.04
N LEU A 57 -9.87 -4.39 -2.22
CA LEU A 57 -9.15 -3.13 -2.01
C LEU A 57 -7.75 -3.13 -2.65
N LEU A 58 -7.37 -4.21 -3.34
CA LEU A 58 -6.11 -4.28 -4.06
C LEU A 58 -6.11 -3.29 -5.24
N TRP A 59 -5.01 -2.57 -5.37
CA TRP A 59 -4.65 -1.78 -6.52
C TRP A 59 -3.28 -2.27 -6.99
N ILE A 60 -3.18 -2.87 -8.17
CA ILE A 60 -1.92 -3.39 -8.75
C ILE A 60 -1.14 -4.25 -7.72
N THR A 61 -1.75 -5.35 -7.27
CA THR A 61 -1.20 -6.33 -6.31
C THR A 61 -0.84 -5.81 -4.91
N GLY A 62 -1.17 -4.56 -4.57
CA GLY A 62 -0.89 -3.97 -3.26
C GLY A 62 -1.90 -2.90 -2.89
N CYS A 63 -1.61 -2.09 -1.87
CA CYS A 63 -2.44 -0.92 -1.56
C CYS A 63 -2.12 0.22 -2.52
N ARG A 64 -3.11 1.07 -2.76
CA ARG A 64 -2.91 2.35 -3.43
C ARG A 64 -2.10 3.31 -2.51
N PRO A 65 -1.10 4.05 -3.00
CA PRO A 65 -0.28 4.96 -2.19
C PRO A 65 -1.01 6.16 -1.54
N SER A 66 -2.00 6.76 -2.18
CA SER A 66 -2.73 7.95 -1.71
C SER A 66 -3.42 7.75 -0.35
N PRO A 67 -3.94 6.56 0.00
CA PRO A 67 -4.29 6.20 1.37
C PRO A 67 -3.25 6.50 2.46
N TYR A 68 -1.94 6.43 2.18
CA TYR A 68 -0.90 6.81 3.15
C TYR A 68 -1.08 8.26 3.57
N ILE A 69 -1.31 9.13 2.60
CA ILE A 69 -1.44 10.57 2.80
C ILE A 69 -2.80 10.91 3.43
N ARG A 70 -3.87 10.24 2.98
CA ARG A 70 -5.21 10.41 3.57
C ARG A 70 -5.26 9.98 5.03
N LEU A 71 -4.55 8.91 5.38
CA LEU A 71 -4.41 8.49 6.77
C LEU A 71 -3.70 9.57 7.60
N THR A 72 -2.65 10.19 7.08
CA THR A 72 -2.00 11.33 7.74
C THR A 72 -3.00 12.45 8.03
N TYR A 73 -3.82 12.87 7.06
CA TYR A 73 -4.85 13.89 7.30
C TYR A 73 -5.85 13.48 8.39
N ALA A 74 -6.32 12.23 8.37
CA ALA A 74 -7.25 11.72 9.36
C ALA A 74 -6.64 11.69 10.78
N LEU A 75 -5.37 11.31 10.89
CA LEU A 75 -4.64 11.32 12.15
C LEU A 75 -4.41 12.75 12.66
N CYS A 76 -4.07 13.69 11.77
CA CYS A 76 -3.95 15.10 12.14
C CYS A 76 -5.28 15.67 12.66
N GLY A 77 -6.40 15.42 11.96
CA GLY A 77 -7.71 15.92 12.35
C GLY A 77 -8.21 15.34 13.68
N SER A 78 -8.17 14.02 13.81
CA SER A 78 -8.65 13.32 15.03
C SER A 78 -7.83 13.64 16.28
N GLN A 79 -6.51 13.79 16.14
CA GLN A 79 -5.63 14.09 17.27
C GLN A 79 -5.80 15.55 17.74
N VAL A 80 -6.05 16.49 16.82
CA VAL A 80 -6.40 17.88 17.17
C VAL A 80 -7.70 17.94 17.95
N GLU A 81 -8.72 17.17 17.56
CA GLU A 81 -10.02 17.14 18.26
C GLU A 81 -9.91 16.57 19.69
N TYR A 82 -9.11 15.51 19.88
CA TYR A 82 -8.95 14.85 21.18
C TYR A 82 -7.97 15.56 22.13
N GLN A 83 -6.91 16.18 21.59
CA GLN A 83 -5.85 16.82 22.38
C GLN A 83 -5.90 18.34 22.38
N LEU A 84 -7.01 18.95 21.94
CA LEU A 84 -7.10 20.40 21.78
C LEU A 84 -6.68 21.17 23.05
N SER A 85 -7.10 20.71 24.23
CA SER A 85 -6.72 21.32 25.51
C SER A 85 -5.22 21.21 25.82
N GLU A 86 -4.60 20.06 25.52
CA GLU A 86 -3.16 19.84 25.72
C GLU A 86 -2.33 20.63 24.69
N ILE A 87 -2.82 20.78 23.47
CA ILE A 87 -2.19 21.59 22.42
C ILE A 87 -2.21 23.07 22.80
N ILE A 88 -3.35 23.60 23.24
CA ILE A 88 -3.48 25.01 23.68
C ILE A 88 -2.58 25.30 24.89
N GLN A 89 -2.42 24.33 25.79
CA GLN A 89 -1.55 24.43 26.96
C GLN A 89 -0.06 24.18 26.64
N GLY A 90 0.29 23.84 25.39
CA GLY A 90 1.66 23.52 24.99
C GLY A 90 2.21 22.21 25.58
N LEU A 91 1.34 21.36 26.11
CA LEU A 91 1.67 20.08 26.75
C LEU A 91 1.70 18.90 25.76
N ALA A 92 1.00 19.03 24.63
CA ALA A 92 1.04 18.02 23.57
C ALA A 92 2.47 17.91 23.01
N ARG A 93 2.99 16.68 22.89
CA ARG A 93 4.35 16.40 22.43
C ARG A 93 4.32 15.92 20.98
N GLY A 94 4.79 16.73 20.04
CA GLY A 94 5.44 16.39 18.76
C GLY A 94 4.79 15.36 17.83
N ASN A 95 3.58 14.90 18.13
CA ASN A 95 2.87 13.84 17.44
C ASN A 95 2.16 14.38 16.19
N LEU A 96 1.42 13.52 15.48
CA LEU A 96 0.68 13.92 14.28
C LEU A 96 -0.40 15.01 14.52
N GLY A 97 -0.80 15.25 15.78
CA GLY A 97 -1.66 16.39 16.15
C GLY A 97 -0.97 17.75 16.09
N GLN A 98 0.36 17.78 15.94
CA GLN A 98 1.18 18.99 15.80
C GLN A 98 1.85 19.07 14.42
N ILE A 99 1.09 18.79 13.37
CA ILE A 99 1.60 18.94 12.01
C ILE A 99 1.66 20.42 11.62
N LEU A 100 2.80 20.88 11.12
CA LEU A 100 2.99 22.28 10.73
C LEU A 100 2.25 22.58 9.41
N ALA A 101 1.81 23.83 9.23
CA ALA A 101 1.21 24.27 7.96
C ALA A 101 2.15 24.07 6.76
N THR A 102 3.47 24.22 6.97
CA THR A 102 4.50 23.94 5.96
C THR A 102 4.54 22.45 5.59
N GLN A 103 4.48 21.55 6.58
CA GLN A 103 4.41 20.10 6.36
C GLN A 103 3.12 19.73 5.62
N LEU A 104 1.97 20.27 6.02
CA LEU A 104 0.69 20.03 5.33
C LEU A 104 0.72 20.45 3.87
N ARG A 105 1.32 21.60 3.55
CA ARG A 105 1.50 22.03 2.16
C ARG A 105 2.37 21.06 1.36
N MET A 106 3.48 20.59 1.95
CA MET A 106 4.36 19.59 1.31
C MET A 106 3.63 18.25 1.09
N ILE A 107 2.86 17.80 2.09
CA ILE A 107 2.05 16.58 2.02
C ILE A 107 0.96 16.71 0.94
N ASN A 108 0.31 17.87 0.83
CA ASN A 108 -0.67 18.12 -0.23
C ASN A 108 -0.06 18.09 -1.62
N ASN A 109 1.13 18.67 -1.81
CA ASN A 109 1.85 18.59 -3.08
C ASN A 109 2.21 17.14 -3.41
N LEU A 110 2.68 16.36 -2.42
CA LEU A 110 2.94 14.94 -2.58
C LEU A 110 1.66 14.17 -2.95
N HIS A 111 0.51 14.54 -2.39
CA HIS A 111 -0.78 13.92 -2.67
C HIS A 111 -1.21 14.09 -4.13
N ILE A 112 -1.11 15.32 -4.66
CA ILE A 112 -1.45 15.63 -6.05
C ILE A 112 -0.58 14.80 -7.00
N LYS A 113 0.75 14.88 -6.84
CA LYS A 113 1.72 14.10 -7.63
C LYS A 113 1.45 12.59 -7.56
N THR A 114 1.14 12.09 -6.37
CA THR A 114 0.86 10.65 -6.17
C THR A 114 -0.42 10.23 -6.90
N ILE A 115 -1.49 11.04 -6.86
CA ILE A 115 -2.74 10.75 -7.58
C ILE A 115 -2.51 10.73 -9.10
N GLU A 116 -1.75 11.68 -9.64
CA GLU A 116 -1.45 11.73 -11.07
C GLU A 116 -0.74 10.46 -11.55
N GLU A 117 0.28 9.99 -10.83
CA GLU A 117 0.97 8.74 -11.17
C GLU A 117 0.10 7.50 -10.94
N GLU A 118 -0.78 7.50 -9.92
CA GLU A 118 -1.77 6.43 -9.71
C GLU A 118 -2.75 6.31 -10.88
N GLU A 119 -3.23 7.44 -11.40
CA GLU A 119 -4.17 7.49 -12.54
C GLU A 119 -3.49 7.00 -13.82
N LYS A 120 -2.24 7.39 -14.04
CA LYS A 120 -1.43 6.93 -15.17
C LYS A 120 -1.23 5.40 -15.14
N LEU A 121 -0.80 4.85 -14.01
CA LEU A 121 -0.61 3.40 -13.86
C LEU A 121 -1.94 2.63 -13.96
N SER A 122 -3.02 3.19 -13.41
CA SER A 122 -4.35 2.58 -13.52
C SER A 122 -4.83 2.55 -14.98
N SER A 123 -4.59 3.61 -15.74
CA SER A 123 -4.92 3.70 -17.17
C SER A 123 -4.09 2.71 -18.00
N GLN A 124 -2.80 2.54 -17.68
CA GLN A 124 -1.95 1.55 -18.32
C GLN A 124 -2.45 0.12 -18.07
N LEU A 125 -2.83 -0.22 -16.83
CA LEU A 125 -3.38 -1.53 -16.51
C LEU A 125 -4.72 -1.77 -17.22
N ALA A 126 -5.60 -0.76 -17.25
CA ALA A 126 -6.87 -0.84 -17.96
C ALA A 126 -6.68 -1.10 -19.46
N GLY A 127 -5.79 -0.34 -20.11
CA GLY A 127 -5.46 -0.56 -21.52
C GLY A 127 -4.88 -1.96 -21.77
N LEU A 128 -4.04 -2.47 -20.87
CA LEU A 128 -3.52 -3.83 -20.98
C LEU A 128 -4.64 -4.89 -20.86
N GLN A 129 -5.61 -4.68 -19.98
CA GLN A 129 -6.78 -5.55 -19.83
C GLN A 129 -7.71 -5.51 -21.04
N GLU A 130 -7.89 -4.34 -21.66
CA GLU A 130 -8.67 -4.18 -22.90
C GLU A 130 -8.00 -4.87 -24.09
N ASN A 131 -6.67 -4.75 -24.20
CA ASN A 131 -5.87 -5.35 -25.28
C ASN A 131 -5.94 -6.88 -25.33
N ILE A 132 -6.40 -7.56 -24.27
CA ILE A 132 -6.65 -9.02 -24.30
C ILE A 132 -7.66 -9.37 -25.42
N ALA A 133 -8.61 -8.48 -25.69
CA ALA A 133 -9.61 -8.67 -26.76
C ALA A 133 -9.06 -8.34 -28.16
N ASP A 134 -8.03 -7.49 -28.25
CA ASP A 134 -7.45 -6.99 -29.51
C ASP A 134 -6.25 -7.84 -30.00
N GLN A 135 -5.66 -8.66 -29.13
CA GLN A 135 -4.51 -9.54 -29.40
C GLN A 135 -4.93 -10.94 -29.92
N PRO A 136 -4.01 -11.74 -30.53
CA PRO A 136 -4.34 -13.00 -31.17
C PRO A 136 -4.96 -14.04 -30.23
N ILE A 137 -5.03 -13.85 -28.91
CA ILE A 137 -5.67 -14.80 -27.97
C ILE A 137 -7.13 -15.07 -28.36
N ALA A 138 -7.95 -14.04 -28.59
CA ALA A 138 -9.35 -14.23 -28.98
C ALA A 138 -9.49 -14.93 -30.35
N MET A 139 -8.62 -14.57 -31.30
CA MET A 139 -8.61 -15.16 -32.64
C MET A 139 -8.03 -16.57 -32.67
N VAL A 140 -7.06 -16.89 -31.82
CA VAL A 140 -6.49 -18.21 -31.65
C VAL A 140 -7.49 -19.10 -30.93
N ALA A 141 -8.13 -18.62 -29.85
CA ALA A 141 -9.23 -19.32 -29.17
C ALA A 141 -10.37 -19.68 -30.14
N LYS A 142 -10.73 -18.77 -31.06
CA LYS A 142 -11.73 -19.04 -32.12
C LYS A 142 -11.31 -20.16 -33.08
N ARG A 143 -10.00 -20.28 -33.36
CA ARG A 143 -9.45 -21.27 -34.32
C ARG A 143 -9.15 -22.62 -33.68
N MET A 144 -9.18 -22.72 -32.36
CA MET A 144 -8.97 -23.97 -31.63
C MET A 144 -10.10 -24.96 -31.91
N SER A 145 -9.74 -26.23 -32.03
CA SER A 145 -10.72 -27.30 -32.22
C SER A 145 -11.38 -27.71 -30.90
N ARG A 146 -10.67 -27.51 -29.78
CA ARG A 146 -11.17 -27.78 -28.43
C ARG A 146 -10.85 -26.60 -27.51
N VAL A 147 -11.77 -26.30 -26.60
CA VAL A 147 -11.55 -25.29 -25.55
C VAL A 147 -10.35 -25.72 -24.69
N GLY A 148 -9.39 -24.82 -24.50
CA GLY A 148 -8.19 -25.07 -23.69
C GLY A 148 -7.13 -25.96 -24.37
N GLU A 149 -7.21 -26.13 -25.70
CA GLU A 149 -6.12 -26.73 -26.48
C GLU A 149 -4.83 -25.90 -26.28
N SER A 150 -3.67 -26.54 -26.16
CA SER A 150 -2.40 -25.81 -26.03
C SER A 150 -1.99 -25.26 -27.40
N SER A 151 -1.48 -24.03 -27.41
CA SER A 151 -0.96 -23.40 -28.62
C SER A 151 0.20 -22.50 -28.22
N GLY A 152 1.38 -22.72 -28.80
CA GLY A 152 2.55 -21.87 -28.51
C GLY A 152 2.32 -20.39 -28.82
N ASN A 153 1.38 -20.06 -29.72
CA ASN A 153 1.00 -18.67 -29.99
C ASN A 153 0.17 -18.06 -28.83
N VAL A 154 -0.66 -18.87 -28.15
CA VAL A 154 -1.40 -18.42 -26.95
C VAL A 154 -0.42 -18.28 -25.80
N ASP A 155 0.45 -19.26 -25.60
CA ASP A 155 1.44 -19.25 -24.51
C ASP A 155 2.34 -18.02 -24.62
N HIS A 156 2.88 -17.73 -25.81
CA HIS A 156 3.66 -16.50 -26.05
C HIS A 156 2.88 -15.20 -25.76
N ALA A 157 1.61 -15.12 -26.17
CA ALA A 157 0.79 -13.94 -25.91
C ALA A 157 0.48 -13.77 -24.41
N LEU A 158 0.33 -14.87 -23.67
CA LEU A 158 0.18 -14.84 -22.22
C LEU A 158 1.49 -14.42 -21.54
N ASP A 159 2.65 -14.91 -22.00
CA ASP A 159 3.96 -14.50 -21.49
C ASP A 159 4.20 -12.99 -21.68
N GLU A 160 3.83 -12.43 -22.84
CA GLU A 160 3.90 -10.98 -23.09
C GLU A 160 2.97 -10.16 -22.17
N LEU A 161 1.78 -10.69 -21.90
CA LEU A 161 0.83 -10.09 -20.96
C LEU A 161 1.40 -10.10 -19.54
N GLU A 162 1.93 -11.23 -19.07
CA GLU A 162 2.54 -11.36 -17.75
C GLU A 162 3.75 -10.44 -17.58
N SER A 163 4.60 -10.34 -18.61
CA SER A 163 5.73 -9.40 -18.65
C SER A 163 5.26 -7.94 -18.54
N SER A 164 4.21 -7.57 -19.27
CA SER A 164 3.61 -6.24 -19.19
C SER A 164 3.02 -5.96 -17.80
N MET A 165 2.33 -6.94 -17.20
CA MET A 165 1.81 -6.85 -15.84
C MET A 165 2.93 -6.71 -14.79
N ALA A 166 4.05 -7.41 -14.97
CA ALA A 166 5.23 -7.31 -14.12
C ALA A 166 5.83 -5.90 -14.14
N ASN A 167 5.94 -5.29 -15.33
CA ASN A 167 6.44 -3.92 -15.46
C ASN A 167 5.53 -2.90 -14.76
N ILE A 168 4.20 -3.04 -14.91
CA ILE A 168 3.23 -2.17 -14.21
C ILE A 168 3.34 -2.35 -12.70
N LEU A 169 3.50 -3.60 -12.22
CA LEU A 169 3.73 -3.89 -10.81
C LEU A 169 5.00 -3.19 -10.31
N GLN A 170 6.12 -3.31 -11.02
CA GLN A 170 7.38 -2.70 -10.62
C GLN A 170 7.25 -1.18 -10.45
N GLU A 171 6.61 -0.49 -11.40
CA GLU A 171 6.38 0.95 -11.30
C GLU A 171 5.39 1.31 -10.17
N ALA A 172 4.39 0.48 -9.92
CA ALA A 172 3.49 0.66 -8.78
C ALA A 172 4.19 0.47 -7.43
N ASP A 173 5.07 -0.52 -7.29
CA ASP A 173 5.86 -0.73 -6.08
C ASP A 173 6.87 0.39 -5.85
N LYS A 174 7.50 0.88 -6.94
CA LYS A 174 8.35 2.07 -6.89
C LYS A 174 7.58 3.29 -6.41
N LEU A 175 6.35 3.52 -6.91
CA LEU A 175 5.49 4.61 -6.44
C LEU A 175 5.12 4.45 -4.97
N ARG A 176 4.77 3.24 -4.51
CA ARG A 176 4.49 2.98 -3.09
C ARG A 176 5.69 3.33 -2.20
N LEU A 177 6.88 2.88 -2.58
CA LEU A 177 8.10 3.11 -1.80
C LEU A 177 8.49 4.58 -1.81
N SER A 178 8.46 5.24 -2.96
CA SER A 178 8.80 6.67 -3.07
C SER A 178 7.81 7.54 -2.30
N THR A 179 6.49 7.31 -2.43
CA THR A 179 5.49 8.06 -1.68
C THR A 179 5.66 7.88 -0.18
N LEU A 180 5.90 6.64 0.31
CA LEU A 180 6.14 6.39 1.73
C LEU A 180 7.42 7.10 2.22
N LYS A 181 8.50 7.02 1.45
CA LYS A 181 9.78 7.66 1.78
C LYS A 181 9.68 9.19 1.78
N GLU A 182 9.06 9.78 0.76
CA GLU A 182 8.83 11.22 0.66
C GLU A 182 7.93 11.71 1.81
N LEU A 183 6.87 10.95 2.15
CA LEU A 183 6.00 11.28 3.28
C LEU A 183 6.78 11.28 4.61
N LEU A 184 7.53 10.22 4.89
CA LEU A 184 8.32 10.09 6.12
C LEU A 184 9.44 11.12 6.21
N ALA A 185 9.95 11.63 5.08
CA ALA A 185 10.93 12.72 5.05
C ALA A 185 10.31 14.11 5.33
N ILE A 186 9.00 14.28 5.10
CA ILE A 186 8.28 15.51 5.47
C ILE A 186 7.97 15.53 6.97
N LEU A 187 7.69 14.36 7.54
CA LEU A 187 7.37 14.19 8.95
C LEU A 187 8.62 14.26 9.84
N THR A 188 8.46 14.68 11.09
CA THR A 188 9.51 14.44 12.10
C THR A 188 9.61 12.94 12.39
N PRO A 189 10.74 12.44 12.91
CA PRO A 189 10.87 11.03 13.24
C PRO A 189 9.75 10.49 14.13
N LEU A 190 9.34 11.26 15.15
CA LEU A 190 8.23 10.91 16.04
C LEU A 190 6.89 10.82 15.28
N GLN A 191 6.56 11.81 14.45
CA GLN A 191 5.37 11.78 13.59
C GLN A 191 5.38 10.60 12.62
N GLY A 192 6.57 10.27 12.08
CA GLY A 192 6.77 9.11 11.22
C GLY A 192 6.48 7.80 11.93
N VAL A 193 6.97 7.63 13.17
CA VAL A 193 6.65 6.46 14.00
C VAL A 193 5.15 6.38 14.29
N ASP A 194 4.51 7.48 14.68
CA ASP A 194 3.06 7.53 14.93
C ASP A 194 2.26 7.10 13.70
N PHE A 195 2.63 7.62 12.53
CA PHE A 195 2.03 7.26 11.25
C PHE A 195 2.19 5.75 10.96
N LEU A 196 3.39 5.21 11.13
CA LEU A 196 3.68 3.80 10.89
C LEU A 196 2.89 2.88 11.83
N VAL A 197 2.79 3.24 13.11
CA VAL A 197 2.00 2.51 14.11
C VAL A 197 0.51 2.50 13.72
N ALA A 198 -0.05 3.66 13.39
CA ALA A 198 -1.44 3.79 12.97
C ALA A 198 -1.71 3.00 11.68
N SER A 199 -0.81 3.09 10.70
CA SER A 199 -0.88 2.35 9.43
C SER A 199 -0.88 0.85 9.67
N LYS A 200 0.02 0.34 10.51
CA LYS A 200 0.11 -1.09 10.82
C LYS A 200 -1.12 -1.57 11.58
N LYS A 201 -1.63 -0.77 12.52
CA LYS A 201 -2.87 -1.07 13.25
C LYS A 201 -4.06 -1.16 12.30
N LEU A 202 -4.21 -0.21 11.36
CA LEU A 202 -5.25 -0.25 10.35
C LEU A 202 -5.17 -1.52 9.50
N HIS A 203 -4.00 -1.86 8.98
CA HIS A 203 -3.79 -3.07 8.19
C HIS A 203 -4.18 -4.35 8.97
N LEU A 204 -3.74 -4.49 10.23
CA LEU A 204 -4.09 -5.64 11.06
C LEU A 204 -5.58 -5.72 11.39
N CYS A 205 -6.24 -4.58 11.59
CA CYS A 205 -7.69 -4.52 11.79
C CYS A 205 -8.44 -4.96 10.52
N MET A 206 -8.06 -4.44 9.36
CA MET A 206 -8.65 -4.83 8.06
C MET A 206 -8.56 -6.33 7.84
N HIS A 207 -7.41 -6.94 8.13
CA HIS A 207 -7.23 -8.39 8.04
C HIS A 207 -8.17 -9.17 8.98
N LYS A 208 -8.24 -8.78 10.26
CA LYS A 208 -9.12 -9.43 11.24
C LYS A 208 -10.59 -9.28 10.89
N TRP A 209 -11.00 -8.10 10.45
CA TRP A 209 -12.37 -7.83 10.01
C TRP A 209 -12.71 -8.63 8.75
N GLY A 210 -11.79 -8.70 7.80
CA GLY A 210 -11.91 -9.54 6.60
C GLY A 210 -12.18 -11.00 6.95
N LYS A 211 -11.32 -11.61 7.79
CA LYS A 211 -11.48 -13.00 8.25
C LYS A 211 -12.82 -13.23 8.94
N THR A 212 -13.21 -12.31 9.82
CA THR A 212 -14.50 -12.41 10.52
C THR A 212 -15.69 -12.39 9.55
N ARG A 213 -15.61 -11.57 8.50
CA ARG A 213 -16.65 -11.48 7.48
C ARG A 213 -16.70 -12.70 6.57
N ASP A 214 -15.54 -13.21 6.17
CA ASP A 214 -15.43 -14.41 5.34
C ASP A 214 -16.04 -15.62 6.05
N ASN A 215 -15.68 -15.84 7.33
CA ASN A 215 -16.28 -16.86 8.19
C ASN A 215 -17.81 -16.76 8.28
N ARG A 216 -18.35 -15.54 8.45
CA ARG A 216 -19.81 -15.30 8.52
C ARG A 216 -20.53 -15.60 7.20
N GLN A 217 -19.82 -15.52 6.08
CA GLN A 217 -20.37 -15.70 4.73
C GLN A 217 -20.06 -17.10 4.16
N GLY A 218 -19.49 -18.00 4.96
CA GLY A 218 -19.08 -19.33 4.52
C GLY A 218 -17.96 -19.31 3.49
N ARG A 219 -17.19 -18.22 3.42
CA ARG A 219 -15.98 -18.13 2.60
C ARG A 219 -14.81 -18.53 3.50
N ARG A 220 -14.08 -19.57 3.10
CA ARG A 220 -12.85 -20.10 3.73
C ARG A 220 -12.81 -20.09 5.25
#